data_AF-A0A960Z5C6-F1
#
_entry.id   AF-A0A960Z5C6-F1
#
_cell.length_a   1.000
_cell.length_b   1.000
_cell.length_c   1.000
_cell.angle_alpha   90.00
_cell.angle_beta   90.00
_cell.angle_gamma   90.00
#
_symmetry.space_group_name_H-M   'P 1'
#
loop_
_entity.id
_entity.type
_entity.pdbx_description
1 polymer ?
#
loop_
_entity_poly.entity_id
_entity_poly.type
_entity_poly.pdbx_seq_one_letter_code
_entity_poly.pdbx_strand_id
1 'polypeptide(L)'
;MKAISILSLTGIGAALLGLTLAACGGGSDTAVPQERNTLAKAEGFITSGPAQATALPGSDYDIKPLLTVGDEVPLLTGTWPNLQSHPNKTFALAGLPDGLGSLRANGYNWVWVNHEMSAGNLTDFSKTISGQIDGARVSIFKFNDEWECLGGMNLVDTIKDASGKIGEIKLQGNKVTQWGYAFSRFCSSSLSTQFAGGDPVYFPGEETSGGRGWAIYTNGSAVAIDDAQRCARENNVPLRGYTEQAVLCGLDDSTNRPFVLYVGDKDNQDPDGLKSGKSYVLNLEDGSGNFIQNTGALSVGGSYTVSWTEIPAEYKDNQAGYYAWSAAADWRGSDFVRLEDGQEDPNKDLDFYFVTTGSNGTYDVYGSLFKLEFNEADPLGNATLTLVAEGGPGSFLSPDNITIDEDGYLYAQEDINGGAPINQLIAENRNGSIWRMKLDGSEQQRIITQDQTPYDGVNTAGALVGIGADIWETSGIIEVDTGAGSAKLLFSVQAHSVNDPADMNDGNYYQGGQLVLATPSN
;
A
#
# COMPACT_ATOMS: atom_id res chain seq x y z
N MET A 1 -38.96 -34.81 46.60
CA MET A 1 -40.44 -34.91 46.66
C MET A 1 -40.97 -33.91 47.67
N LYS A 2 -41.56 -32.81 47.21
CA LYS A 2 -42.62 -32.02 47.87
C LYS A 2 -43.20 -31.12 46.78
N ALA A 3 -44.52 -31.06 46.73
CA ALA A 3 -45.30 -30.75 45.55
C ALA A 3 -46.14 -29.45 45.72
N ILE A 4 -46.77 -29.04 44.61
CA ILE A 4 -48.03 -28.25 44.49
C ILE A 4 -47.83 -26.70 44.53
N SER A 5 -47.95 -25.99 43.39
CA SER A 5 -49.16 -25.35 42.76
C SER A 5 -49.45 -23.94 43.36
N ILE A 6 -50.08 -22.92 42.74
CA ILE A 6 -50.66 -22.57 41.44
C ILE A 6 -51.11 -21.07 41.57
N LEU A 7 -51.11 -20.27 40.47
CA LEU A 7 -51.90 -19.02 40.20
C LEU A 7 -51.78 -17.79 41.17
N SER A 8 -51.98 -16.50 40.83
CA SER A 8 -52.36 -15.73 39.62
C SER A 8 -52.53 -14.22 39.98
N LEU A 9 -52.81 -13.38 38.96
CA LEU A 9 -53.39 -12.00 38.98
C LEU A 9 -52.43 -10.84 39.35
N THR A 10 -52.42 -9.65 38.74
CA THR A 10 -53.18 -8.99 37.66
C THR A 10 -52.45 -7.69 37.31
N GLY A 11 -52.45 -7.29 36.04
CA GLY A 11 -52.31 -5.88 35.65
C GLY A 11 -53.69 -5.23 35.48
N ILE A 12 -53.75 -3.90 35.57
CA ILE A 12 -54.65 -2.97 34.85
C ILE A 12 -54.05 -1.57 35.07
N GLY A 13 -53.83 -0.83 33.99
CA GLY A 13 -53.50 0.60 34.02
C GLY A 13 -54.73 1.48 33.81
N ALA A 14 -54.57 2.80 34.00
CA ALA A 14 -55.18 3.86 33.18
C ALA A 14 -54.76 5.25 33.70
N ALA A 15 -54.50 6.14 32.75
CA ALA A 15 -54.10 7.53 32.90
C ALA A 15 -55.24 8.47 33.30
N LEU A 16 -54.92 9.66 33.83
CA LEU A 16 -55.56 10.91 33.41
C LEU A 16 -54.74 12.17 33.77
N LEU A 17 -54.66 13.06 32.78
CA LEU A 17 -54.17 14.45 32.81
C LEU A 17 -54.92 15.34 33.80
N GLY A 18 -54.25 16.39 34.29
CA GLY A 18 -54.87 17.55 34.94
C GLY A 18 -53.89 18.68 35.26
N LEU A 19 -53.75 19.60 34.32
CA LEU A 19 -52.96 20.84 34.34
C LEU A 19 -53.58 21.89 35.31
N THR A 20 -52.79 22.63 36.11
CA THR A 20 -52.65 24.12 36.03
C THR A 20 -51.87 24.77 37.21
N LEU A 21 -50.85 25.54 36.79
CA LEU A 21 -50.32 26.84 37.24
C LEU A 21 -49.85 27.15 38.69
N ALA A 22 -48.53 27.35 38.75
CA ALA A 22 -47.80 28.58 39.15
C ALA A 22 -47.79 29.07 40.61
N ALA A 23 -46.60 29.05 41.22
CA ALA A 23 -46.05 30.18 41.99
C ALA A 23 -44.52 30.07 42.11
N CYS A 24 -43.84 31.21 41.97
CA CYS A 24 -42.40 31.44 42.06
C CYS A 24 -41.80 31.14 43.45
N GLY A 25 -40.49 30.84 43.49
CA GLY A 25 -39.67 30.98 44.70
C GLY A 25 -38.39 30.16 44.62
N GLY A 26 -37.25 30.84 44.44
CA GLY A 26 -35.96 30.23 44.08
C GLY A 26 -35.29 29.35 45.15
N GLY A 27 -34.25 28.66 44.69
CA GLY A 27 -33.29 27.95 45.53
C GLY A 27 -32.51 26.88 44.76
N SER A 28 -31.19 27.08 44.71
CA SER A 28 -30.11 26.14 44.38
C SER A 28 -30.07 25.53 42.96
N ASP A 29 -29.33 26.20 42.07
CA ASP A 29 -28.63 25.55 40.95
C ASP A 29 -27.61 24.55 41.52
N THR A 30 -28.03 23.29 41.69
CA THR A 30 -27.10 22.17 41.65
C THR A 30 -26.79 21.91 40.18
N ALA A 31 -25.81 22.64 39.66
CA ALA A 31 -25.14 22.27 38.42
C ALA A 31 -24.53 20.88 38.64
N VAL A 32 -25.17 19.88 38.04
CA VAL A 32 -24.53 18.60 37.74
C VAL A 32 -23.23 18.96 36.99
N PRO A 33 -22.04 18.54 37.44
CA PRO A 33 -20.86 18.66 36.62
C PRO A 33 -21.12 17.76 35.40
N GLN A 34 -21.47 18.37 34.27
CA GLN A 34 -21.12 17.75 33.01
C GLN A 34 -19.60 17.62 33.06
N GLU A 35 -19.12 16.39 33.25
CA GLU A 35 -17.77 16.02 32.87
C GLU A 35 -17.61 16.41 31.40
N ARG A 36 -17.06 17.62 31.19
CA ARG A 36 -16.38 17.93 29.96
C ARG A 36 -15.17 17.02 29.96
N ASN A 37 -15.34 15.88 29.31
CA ASN A 37 -14.23 15.07 28.82
C ASN A 37 -13.57 15.88 27.69
N THR A 38 -12.92 16.99 28.05
CA THR A 38 -11.89 17.60 27.21
C THR A 38 -10.69 16.68 27.35
N LEU A 39 -10.67 15.63 26.53
CA LEU A 39 -9.40 15.11 26.04
C LEU A 39 -8.67 16.34 25.48
N ALA A 40 -7.70 16.86 26.23
CA ALA A 40 -6.69 17.70 25.61
C ALA A 40 -6.20 16.88 24.41
N LYS A 41 -6.28 17.43 23.18
CA LYS A 41 -5.55 16.89 22.04
C LYS A 41 -4.14 16.64 22.58
N ALA A 42 -3.73 15.37 22.70
CA ALA A 42 -2.32 15.09 22.88
C ALA A 42 -1.63 15.78 21.70
N GLU A 43 -0.68 16.68 21.97
CA GLU A 43 0.15 17.26 20.92
C GLU A 43 0.72 16.08 20.13
N GLY A 44 0.43 16.01 18.83
CA GLY A 44 0.88 14.88 18.03
C GLY A 44 2.38 14.99 17.74
N PHE A 45 2.98 13.87 17.41
CA PHE A 45 4.39 13.78 17.04
C PHE A 45 4.61 14.24 15.59
N ILE A 46 5.65 15.03 15.37
CA ILE A 46 6.22 15.31 14.04
C ILE A 46 7.70 14.99 14.16
N THR A 47 8.25 14.31 13.15
CA THR A 47 9.67 13.99 13.10
C THR A 47 10.54 15.24 13.21
N SER A 48 11.67 15.12 13.90
CA SER A 48 12.76 16.10 13.84
C SER A 48 13.76 15.79 12.73
N GLY A 49 13.59 14.66 12.02
CA GLY A 49 14.40 14.31 10.86
C GLY A 49 14.22 15.35 9.75
N PRO A 50 15.30 15.72 9.04
CA PRO A 50 15.18 16.61 7.90
C PRO A 50 14.35 15.94 6.78
N ALA A 51 13.75 16.76 5.91
CA ALA A 51 12.99 16.24 4.78
C ALA A 51 13.90 15.47 3.82
N GLN A 52 13.47 14.28 3.40
CA GLN A 52 14.18 13.42 2.45
C GLN A 52 13.70 13.61 1.00
N ALA A 53 12.80 14.57 0.79
CA ALA A 53 12.26 14.96 -0.50
C ALA A 53 12.05 16.48 -0.54
N THR A 54 12.08 17.06 -1.73
CA THR A 54 11.86 18.48 -1.96
C THR A 54 10.99 18.72 -3.18
N ALA A 55 10.12 19.72 -3.09
CA ALA A 55 9.30 20.15 -4.22
C ALA A 55 10.16 20.90 -5.24
N LEU A 56 9.93 20.63 -6.52
CA LEU A 56 10.63 21.31 -7.61
C LEU A 56 10.02 22.70 -7.88
N PRO A 57 10.81 23.68 -8.37
CA PRO A 57 10.26 24.97 -8.76
C PRO A 57 9.10 24.83 -9.78
N GLY A 58 7.94 25.38 -9.44
CA GLY A 58 6.73 25.34 -10.27
C GLY A 58 5.85 24.09 -10.09
N SER A 59 6.07 23.27 -9.05
CA SER A 59 5.20 22.13 -8.75
C SER A 59 3.98 22.47 -7.87
N ASP A 60 3.97 23.65 -7.25
CA ASP A 60 2.93 24.10 -6.31
C ASP A 60 2.70 23.12 -5.14
N TYR A 61 3.78 22.50 -4.61
CA TYR A 61 3.73 21.63 -3.44
C TYR A 61 4.63 22.12 -2.30
N ASP A 62 4.10 22.02 -1.07
CA ASP A 62 4.83 22.12 0.18
C ASP A 62 5.08 20.71 0.74
N ILE A 63 6.31 20.45 1.21
CA ILE A 63 6.73 19.15 1.74
C ILE A 63 6.74 19.18 3.27
N LYS A 64 6.07 18.21 3.90
CA LYS A 64 6.04 18.00 5.35
C LYS A 64 6.49 16.58 5.70
N PRO A 65 7.69 16.39 6.29
CA PRO A 65 8.09 15.10 6.82
C PRO A 65 7.22 14.75 8.04
N LEU A 66 6.74 13.50 8.12
CA LEU A 66 5.82 13.05 9.17
C LEU A 66 6.53 12.17 10.20
N LEU A 67 7.18 11.10 9.73
CA LEU A 67 7.92 10.13 10.53
C LEU A 67 9.19 9.74 9.77
N THR A 68 10.32 9.68 10.47
CA THR A 68 11.60 9.18 9.94
C THR A 68 11.93 7.85 10.62
N VAL A 69 12.62 6.94 9.93
CA VAL A 69 13.01 5.64 10.52
C VAL A 69 13.78 5.88 11.83
N GLY A 70 13.41 5.10 12.85
CA GLY A 70 13.92 5.25 14.21
C GLY A 70 13.11 6.19 15.10
N ASP A 71 12.19 6.99 14.55
CA ASP A 71 11.23 7.74 15.37
C ASP A 71 10.35 6.81 16.19
N GLU A 72 10.11 7.19 17.44
CA GLU A 72 9.23 6.46 18.36
C GLU A 72 7.98 7.26 18.68
N VAL A 73 6.83 6.66 18.38
CA VAL A 73 5.51 7.21 18.70
C VAL A 73 4.81 6.34 19.74
N PRO A 74 3.76 6.83 20.43
CA PRO A 74 3.01 6.00 21.36
C PRO A 74 2.51 4.70 20.72
N LEU A 75 2.66 3.56 21.41
CA LEU A 75 2.12 2.28 20.94
C LEU A 75 0.59 2.34 20.95
N LEU A 76 -0.05 2.00 19.84
CA LEU A 76 -1.49 1.82 19.78
C LEU A 76 -1.90 0.45 20.33
N THR A 77 -2.98 0.44 21.11
CA THR A 77 -3.56 -0.77 21.73
C THR A 77 -5.07 -0.77 21.63
N GLY A 78 -5.68 -1.95 21.67
CA GLY A 78 -7.12 -2.15 21.55
C GLY A 78 -7.48 -2.87 20.25
N THR A 79 -8.67 -2.59 19.72
CA THR A 79 -9.17 -3.16 18.47
C THR A 79 -9.57 -2.05 17.53
N TRP A 80 -9.31 -2.22 16.24
CA TRP A 80 -9.84 -1.34 15.19
C TRP A 80 -11.37 -1.20 15.30
N PRO A 81 -11.96 -0.02 15.03
CA PRO A 81 -11.32 1.28 14.76
C PRO A 81 -11.08 2.13 16.04
N ASN A 82 -11.07 1.51 17.22
CA ASN A 82 -11.04 2.18 18.53
C ASN A 82 -9.67 2.14 19.21
N LEU A 83 -8.59 2.02 18.44
CA LEU A 83 -7.22 1.97 18.97
C LEU A 83 -6.85 3.24 19.76
N GLN A 84 -6.17 3.05 20.89
CA GLN A 84 -5.76 4.11 21.81
C GLN A 84 -4.25 4.05 22.07
N SER A 85 -3.65 5.22 22.23
CA SER A 85 -2.23 5.37 22.59
C SER A 85 -1.98 4.83 24.00
N HIS A 86 -0.96 3.99 24.14
CA HIS A 86 -0.50 3.48 25.42
C HIS A 86 0.35 4.56 26.12
N PRO A 87 0.16 4.83 27.42
CA PRO A 87 0.79 5.98 28.09
C PRO A 87 2.31 5.85 28.26
N ASN A 88 2.85 4.62 28.27
CA ASN A 88 4.25 4.34 28.63
C ASN A 88 4.98 3.40 27.66
N LYS A 89 4.41 3.14 26.48
CA LYS A 89 5.01 2.23 25.48
C LYS A 89 5.01 2.91 24.14
N THR A 90 6.00 2.56 23.34
CA THR A 90 6.28 3.14 22.05
C THR A 90 6.33 2.08 20.97
N PHE A 91 6.18 2.54 19.75
CA PHE A 91 6.34 1.80 18.51
C PHE A 91 7.22 2.62 17.58
N ALA A 92 8.16 1.96 16.90
CA ALA A 92 9.10 2.62 16.01
C ALA A 92 8.76 2.42 14.53
N LEU A 93 9.01 3.42 13.70
CA LEU A 93 9.13 3.21 12.26
C LEU A 93 10.45 2.47 11.99
N ALA A 94 10.37 1.23 11.55
CA ALA A 94 11.48 0.28 11.72
C ALA A 94 12.49 0.16 10.57
N GLY A 95 12.22 0.78 9.42
CA GLY A 95 13.08 0.66 8.23
C GLY A 95 12.28 0.57 6.93
N LEU A 96 12.86 1.02 5.83
CA LEU A 96 12.34 0.92 4.45
C LEU A 96 10.81 1.01 4.34
N PRO A 97 10.21 2.16 4.70
CA PRO A 97 8.80 2.38 4.42
C PRO A 97 8.58 2.34 2.90
N ASP A 98 7.54 1.63 2.48
CA ASP A 98 7.22 1.40 1.06
C ASP A 98 5.69 1.54 0.87
N GLY A 99 5.04 0.57 0.23
CA GLY A 99 3.61 0.51 -0.07
C GLY A 99 2.75 1.07 1.06
N LEU A 100 1.80 1.92 0.67
CA LEU A 100 0.94 2.65 1.59
C LEU A 100 -0.53 2.32 1.37
N GLY A 101 -1.30 2.48 2.43
CA GLY A 101 -2.75 2.59 2.36
C GLY A 101 -3.24 3.63 3.35
N SER A 102 -4.35 4.30 3.05
CA SER A 102 -4.95 5.22 4.03
C SER A 102 -6.47 5.15 4.09
N LEU A 103 -6.99 5.46 5.27
CA LEU A 103 -8.42 5.62 5.48
C LEU A 103 -8.69 6.66 6.56
N ARG A 104 -9.64 7.56 6.29
CA ARG A 104 -10.17 8.47 7.30
C ARG A 104 -11.30 7.79 8.08
N ALA A 105 -11.12 7.59 9.39
CA ALA A 105 -12.12 6.96 10.25
C ALA A 105 -12.10 7.54 11.66
N ASN A 106 -13.28 7.75 12.25
CA ASN A 106 -13.45 8.32 13.59
C ASN A 106 -12.74 9.68 13.81
N GLY A 107 -12.62 10.50 12.77
CA GLY A 107 -11.97 11.81 12.83
C GLY A 107 -10.44 11.76 12.85
N TYR A 108 -9.84 10.65 12.43
CA TYR A 108 -8.40 10.48 12.31
C TYR A 108 -8.03 9.97 10.92
N ASN A 109 -6.82 10.27 10.48
CA ASN A 109 -6.22 9.67 9.30
C ASN A 109 -5.43 8.44 9.73
N TRP A 110 -5.77 7.28 9.20
CA TRP A 110 -5.08 6.02 9.47
C TRP A 110 -4.24 5.65 8.27
N VAL A 111 -2.99 5.26 8.51
CA VAL A 111 -2.02 4.95 7.45
C VAL A 111 -1.43 3.58 7.70
N TRP A 112 -1.54 2.70 6.71
CA TRP A 112 -0.86 1.42 6.62
C TRP A 112 0.45 1.63 5.88
N VAL A 113 1.50 0.99 6.36
CA VAL A 113 2.86 1.16 5.84
C VAL A 113 3.52 -0.21 5.76
N ASN A 114 3.94 -0.58 4.55
CA ASN A 114 4.85 -1.69 4.34
C ASN A 114 6.24 -1.35 4.83
N HIS A 115 6.94 -2.37 5.30
CA HIS A 115 8.36 -2.31 5.57
C HIS A 115 9.05 -3.35 4.67
N GLU A 116 9.80 -2.90 3.66
CA GLU A 116 10.30 -3.73 2.56
C GLU A 116 11.55 -4.57 2.92
N MET A 117 11.59 -5.09 4.13
CA MET A 117 12.77 -5.82 4.63
C MET A 117 12.78 -7.28 4.17
N SER A 118 13.94 -7.78 3.77
CA SER A 118 14.14 -9.22 3.53
C SER A 118 13.99 -10.05 4.81
N ALA A 119 13.41 -11.25 4.69
CA ALA A 119 13.46 -12.23 5.78
C ALA A 119 14.91 -12.54 6.19
N GLY A 120 15.18 -12.62 7.48
CA GLY A 120 16.50 -12.67 8.09
C GLY A 120 16.99 -11.32 8.64
N ASN A 121 16.38 -10.21 8.24
CA ASN A 121 16.68 -8.89 8.78
C ASN A 121 15.91 -8.66 10.09
N LEU A 122 16.60 -8.86 11.22
CA LEU A 122 16.05 -8.63 12.54
C LEU A 122 16.08 -7.14 12.90
N THR A 123 14.93 -6.58 13.22
CA THR A 123 14.79 -5.18 13.61
C THR A 123 14.04 -5.03 14.93
N ASP A 124 14.43 -4.05 15.74
CA ASP A 124 13.82 -3.79 17.04
C ASP A 124 12.33 -3.42 16.90
N PHE A 125 11.56 -3.68 17.95
CA PHE A 125 10.17 -3.22 18.04
C PHE A 125 10.09 -1.76 18.46
N SER A 126 10.78 -1.43 19.56
CA SER A 126 10.99 -0.09 20.11
C SER A 126 11.94 -0.16 21.31
N LYS A 127 12.35 0.98 21.85
CA LYS A 127 13.14 1.10 23.09
C LYS A 127 12.39 0.68 24.33
N THR A 128 11.06 0.78 24.32
CA THR A 128 10.22 0.43 25.49
C THR A 128 9.77 -1.04 25.48
N ILE A 129 9.91 -1.72 24.35
CA ILE A 129 9.52 -3.12 24.16
C ILE A 129 10.69 -3.89 23.58
N SER A 130 11.27 -4.78 24.39
CA SER A 130 12.37 -5.63 23.97
C SER A 130 11.97 -6.68 22.92
N GLY A 131 12.95 -7.21 22.21
CA GLY A 131 12.74 -8.21 21.16
C GLY A 131 12.67 -7.59 19.78
N GLN A 132 12.66 -8.46 18.76
CA GLN A 132 12.82 -8.09 17.37
C GLN A 132 11.75 -8.78 16.52
N ILE A 133 11.43 -8.17 15.40
CA ILE A 133 10.64 -8.74 14.31
C ILE A 133 11.61 -9.05 13.17
N ASP A 134 11.44 -10.21 12.56
CA ASP A 134 12.20 -10.72 11.43
C ASP A 134 11.48 -10.40 10.12
N GLY A 135 12.18 -9.68 9.25
CA GLY A 135 11.76 -9.40 7.88
C GLY A 135 10.68 -8.32 7.77
N ALA A 136 9.94 -8.40 6.67
CA ALA A 136 8.91 -7.44 6.33
C ALA A 136 7.75 -7.46 7.33
N ARG A 137 7.04 -6.33 7.43
CA ARG A 137 5.88 -6.17 8.29
C ARG A 137 4.99 -5.04 7.80
N VAL A 138 3.76 -5.01 8.29
CA VAL A 138 2.84 -3.90 8.08
C VAL A 138 2.60 -3.19 9.39
N SER A 139 2.78 -1.88 9.37
CA SER A 139 2.48 -1.00 10.49
C SER A 139 1.21 -0.20 10.23
N ILE A 140 0.46 0.13 11.27
CA ILE A 140 -0.60 1.14 11.23
C ILE A 140 -0.17 2.34 12.07
N PHE A 141 -0.28 3.54 11.51
CA PHE A 141 -0.10 4.81 12.20
C PHE A 141 -1.41 5.61 12.22
N LYS A 142 -1.62 6.34 13.31
CA LYS A 142 -2.77 7.22 13.52
C LYS A 142 -2.32 8.67 13.51
N PHE A 143 -2.94 9.49 12.68
CA PHE A 143 -2.67 10.92 12.58
C PHE A 143 -3.92 11.75 12.88
N ASN A 144 -3.72 12.95 13.40
CA ASN A 144 -4.77 13.97 13.49
C ASN A 144 -4.96 14.70 12.14
N ASP A 145 -5.88 15.67 12.11
CA ASP A 145 -6.18 16.49 10.91
C ASP A 145 -5.00 17.35 10.46
N GLU A 146 -4.11 17.69 11.39
CA GLU A 146 -2.89 18.42 11.12
C GLU A 146 -1.73 17.50 10.69
N TRP A 147 -1.97 16.21 10.49
CA TRP A 147 -0.95 15.21 10.15
C TRP A 147 0.17 15.09 11.19
N GLU A 148 -0.18 15.19 12.46
CA GLU A 148 0.70 14.87 13.58
C GLU A 148 0.39 13.44 14.07
N CYS A 149 1.42 12.61 14.24
CA CYS A 149 1.27 11.22 14.61
C CYS A 149 0.89 11.06 16.08
N LEU A 150 -0.23 10.40 16.35
CA LEU A 150 -0.73 10.13 17.70
C LEU A 150 -0.28 8.76 18.24
N GLY A 151 0.21 7.89 17.36
CA GLY A 151 0.73 6.56 17.71
C GLY A 151 0.81 5.62 16.52
N GLY A 152 1.47 4.47 16.74
CA GLY A 152 1.59 3.40 15.77
C GLY A 152 1.57 2.00 16.38
N MET A 153 1.40 0.97 15.56
CA MET A 153 1.52 -0.43 15.96
C MET A 153 1.92 -1.32 14.78
N ASN A 154 2.51 -2.47 15.09
CA ASN A 154 2.57 -3.60 14.16
C ASN A 154 1.16 -4.20 14.01
N LEU A 155 0.71 -4.38 12.77
CA LEU A 155 -0.65 -4.87 12.49
C LEU A 155 -0.76 -6.39 12.67
N VAL A 156 0.20 -7.15 12.15
CA VAL A 156 0.06 -8.60 12.00
C VAL A 156 0.40 -9.32 13.31
N ASP A 157 -0.56 -10.06 13.85
CA ASP A 157 -0.37 -10.97 14.99
C ASP A 157 -0.31 -12.43 14.56
N THR A 158 -1.15 -12.85 13.61
CA THR A 158 -1.26 -14.25 13.19
C THR A 158 -1.12 -14.40 11.68
N ILE A 159 -0.31 -15.37 11.24
CA ILE A 159 -0.05 -15.64 9.83
C ILE A 159 -0.65 -17.00 9.46
N LYS A 160 -1.44 -17.05 8.37
CA LYS A 160 -2.20 -18.23 7.94
C LYS A 160 -2.08 -18.48 6.45
N ASP A 161 -2.15 -19.75 6.07
CA ASP A 161 -2.40 -20.22 4.71
C ASP A 161 -3.44 -21.36 4.73
N ALA A 162 -3.69 -22.02 3.61
CA ALA A 162 -4.63 -23.15 3.49
C ALA A 162 -4.36 -24.28 4.49
N SER A 163 -3.13 -24.42 4.99
CA SER A 163 -2.76 -25.44 5.99
C SER A 163 -3.09 -25.04 7.44
N GLY A 164 -3.44 -23.77 7.66
CA GLY A 164 -3.77 -23.21 8.96
C GLY A 164 -2.75 -22.15 9.40
N LYS A 165 -2.46 -22.10 10.72
CA LYS A 165 -1.52 -21.12 11.28
C LYS A 165 -0.08 -21.55 11.00
N ILE A 166 0.67 -20.69 10.30
CA ILE A 166 2.07 -20.91 9.91
C ILE A 166 3.04 -19.94 10.58
N GLY A 167 2.54 -18.92 11.26
CA GLY A 167 3.36 -17.97 12.00
C GLY A 167 2.58 -17.11 12.98
N GLU A 168 3.31 -16.43 13.85
CA GLU A 168 2.79 -15.50 14.86
C GLU A 168 3.84 -14.43 15.19
N ILE A 169 3.37 -13.19 15.36
CA ILE A 169 4.10 -12.10 16.01
C ILE A 169 3.29 -11.73 17.24
N LYS A 170 3.90 -11.72 18.42
CA LYS A 170 3.16 -11.57 19.67
C LYS A 170 3.83 -10.61 20.63
N LEU A 171 3.06 -9.59 21.04
CA LEU A 171 3.43 -8.70 22.13
C LEU A 171 2.96 -9.29 23.48
N GLN A 172 3.90 -9.62 24.37
CA GLN A 172 3.63 -10.10 25.72
C GLN A 172 4.32 -9.20 26.75
N GLY A 173 3.56 -8.36 27.44
CA GLY A 173 4.13 -7.39 28.36
C GLY A 173 5.02 -6.39 27.61
N ASN A 174 6.31 -6.37 27.91
CA ASN A 174 7.30 -5.49 27.28
C ASN A 174 8.27 -6.26 26.39
N LYS A 175 7.78 -7.34 25.77
CA LYS A 175 8.56 -8.17 24.86
C LYS A 175 7.74 -8.57 23.64
N VAL A 176 8.30 -8.38 22.45
CA VAL A 176 7.79 -9.00 21.22
C VAL A 176 8.52 -10.33 20.97
N THR A 177 7.79 -11.30 20.44
CA THR A 177 8.34 -12.58 19.96
C THR A 177 7.70 -12.95 18.63
N GLN A 178 8.49 -13.48 17.71
CA GLN A 178 8.00 -14.05 16.46
C GLN A 178 8.35 -15.53 16.38
N TRP A 179 7.48 -16.31 15.73
CA TRP A 179 7.71 -17.70 15.39
C TRP A 179 7.05 -18.05 14.05
N GLY A 180 7.67 -18.96 13.30
CA GLY A 180 7.12 -19.50 12.05
C GLY A 180 7.53 -18.64 10.85
N TYR A 181 6.58 -18.35 9.98
CA TYR A 181 6.80 -17.56 8.77
C TYR A 181 7.33 -16.15 9.09
N ALA A 182 8.33 -15.70 8.33
CA ALA A 182 8.81 -14.32 8.30
C ALA A 182 8.54 -13.78 6.90
N PHE A 183 7.82 -12.66 6.82
CA PHE A 183 7.55 -12.02 5.54
C PHE A 183 8.84 -11.45 4.97
N SER A 184 8.89 -11.32 3.64
CA SER A 184 10.06 -10.77 2.96
C SER A 184 9.63 -9.78 1.88
N ARG A 185 10.29 -8.61 1.88
CA ARG A 185 10.18 -7.58 0.84
C ARG A 185 8.72 -7.24 0.50
N PHE A 186 7.97 -6.74 1.48
CA PHE A 186 6.68 -6.13 1.16
C PHE A 186 6.91 -4.82 0.42
N CYS A 187 6.78 -4.84 -0.91
CA CYS A 187 7.00 -3.70 -1.80
C CYS A 187 5.76 -2.78 -1.81
N SER A 188 5.06 -2.61 -2.93
CA SER A 188 3.80 -1.88 -2.95
C SER A 188 2.61 -2.63 -2.31
N SER A 189 1.46 -1.97 -2.28
CA SER A 189 0.23 -2.45 -1.65
C SER A 189 -1.01 -1.77 -2.18
N SER A 190 -2.18 -2.33 -1.84
CA SER A 190 -3.45 -1.61 -1.93
C SER A 190 -4.26 -1.76 -0.64
N LEU A 191 -5.14 -0.80 -0.38
CA LEU A 191 -6.13 -0.87 0.71
C LEU A 191 -7.54 -0.90 0.11
N SER A 192 -8.35 -1.87 0.52
CA SER A 192 -9.72 -2.02 0.04
C SER A 192 -10.71 -2.24 1.17
N THR A 193 -11.88 -1.65 1.05
CA THR A 193 -13.04 -1.89 1.93
C THR A 193 -14.09 -2.78 1.24
N GLN A 194 -13.77 -3.42 0.12
CA GLN A 194 -14.68 -4.34 -0.59
C GLN A 194 -14.84 -5.69 0.15
N PHE A 195 -13.91 -6.01 1.04
CA PHE A 195 -13.81 -7.28 1.74
C PHE A 195 -14.25 -7.15 3.20
N ALA A 196 -14.27 -8.26 3.93
CA ALA A 196 -14.50 -8.30 5.38
C ALA A 196 -15.78 -7.57 5.83
N GLY A 197 -16.81 -7.52 4.97
CA GLY A 197 -18.06 -6.81 5.28
C GLY A 197 -17.94 -5.28 5.35
N GLY A 198 -16.92 -4.69 4.74
CA GLY A 198 -16.68 -3.25 4.70
C GLY A 198 -15.50 -2.77 5.54
N ASP A 199 -14.91 -3.65 6.36
CA ASP A 199 -13.70 -3.33 7.11
C ASP A 199 -12.49 -3.26 6.16
N PRO A 200 -11.46 -2.45 6.48
CA PRO A 200 -10.28 -2.34 5.64
C PRO A 200 -9.50 -3.66 5.60
N VAL A 201 -9.14 -4.09 4.40
CA VAL A 201 -8.22 -5.19 4.13
C VAL A 201 -7.08 -4.65 3.28
N TYR A 202 -5.86 -4.94 3.72
CA TYR A 202 -4.64 -4.42 3.13
C TYR A 202 -3.88 -5.52 2.41
N PHE A 203 -3.39 -5.22 1.20
CA PHE A 203 -2.94 -6.21 0.22
C PHE A 203 -1.50 -5.96 -0.26
N PRO A 204 -0.47 -6.29 0.55
CA PRO A 204 0.92 -6.20 0.13
C PRO A 204 1.34 -7.39 -0.74
N GLY A 205 2.37 -7.20 -1.57
CA GLY A 205 3.06 -8.26 -2.31
C GLY A 205 4.41 -8.61 -1.70
N GLU A 206 4.78 -9.90 -1.61
CA GLU A 206 6.17 -10.28 -1.31
C GLU A 206 7.01 -10.28 -2.60
N GLU A 207 7.86 -9.28 -2.74
CA GLU A 207 8.70 -9.01 -3.90
C GLU A 207 10.01 -9.82 -3.80
N THR A 208 9.86 -11.15 -3.83
CA THR A 208 10.95 -12.11 -3.72
C THR A 208 10.66 -13.36 -4.54
N SER A 209 11.66 -14.21 -4.79
CA SER A 209 11.42 -15.46 -5.50
C SER A 209 10.52 -16.40 -4.70
N GLY A 210 9.37 -16.73 -5.27
CA GLY A 210 8.32 -17.55 -4.71
C GLY A 210 7.40 -16.77 -3.78
N GLY A 211 7.42 -15.45 -3.84
CA GLY A 211 6.63 -14.55 -3.02
C GLY A 211 5.12 -14.81 -3.13
N ARG A 212 4.42 -14.53 -2.04
CA ARG A 212 2.96 -14.72 -1.92
C ARG A 212 2.24 -13.38 -1.96
N GLY A 213 0.99 -13.42 -2.41
CA GLY A 213 0.03 -12.35 -2.13
C GLY A 213 -0.61 -12.56 -0.77
N TRP A 214 -0.89 -11.46 -0.07
CA TRP A 214 -1.46 -11.48 1.28
C TRP A 214 -2.69 -10.59 1.38
N ALA A 215 -3.66 -11.03 2.18
CA ALA A 215 -4.74 -10.20 2.69
C ALA A 215 -4.56 -10.02 4.20
N ILE A 216 -4.36 -8.77 4.63
CA ILE A 216 -4.10 -8.42 6.02
C ILE A 216 -5.29 -7.65 6.59
N TYR A 217 -5.91 -8.26 7.59
CA TYR A 217 -7.13 -7.76 8.22
C TYR A 217 -6.80 -6.92 9.46
N THR A 218 -7.66 -5.95 9.77
CA THR A 218 -7.54 -5.08 10.95
C THR A 218 -7.64 -5.80 12.30
N ASN A 219 -8.02 -7.08 12.31
CA ASN A 219 -7.98 -7.95 13.48
C ASN A 219 -6.60 -8.62 13.72
N GLY A 220 -5.59 -8.27 12.91
CA GLY A 220 -4.23 -8.78 12.99
C GLY A 220 -3.99 -10.14 12.33
N SER A 221 -4.95 -10.66 11.55
CA SER A 221 -4.72 -11.84 10.71
C SER A 221 -4.12 -11.43 9.36
N ALA A 222 -3.00 -12.02 8.99
CA ALA A 222 -2.51 -12.09 7.61
C ALA A 222 -2.84 -13.46 7.03
N VAL A 223 -3.51 -13.48 5.88
CA VAL A 223 -3.95 -14.70 5.19
C VAL A 223 -3.36 -14.72 3.79
N ALA A 224 -2.65 -15.78 3.43
CA ALA A 224 -2.12 -15.96 2.08
C ALA A 224 -3.26 -16.16 1.07
N ILE A 225 -3.10 -15.61 -0.12
CA ILE A 225 -4.02 -15.83 -1.25
C ILE A 225 -3.55 -17.09 -1.98
N ASP A 226 -3.96 -18.27 -1.51
CA ASP A 226 -3.31 -19.56 -1.80
C ASP A 226 -3.34 -20.03 -3.27
N ASP A 227 -4.31 -19.55 -4.05
CA ASP A 227 -4.44 -19.85 -5.48
C ASP A 227 -3.93 -18.71 -6.38
N ALA A 228 -3.40 -17.64 -5.79
CA ALA A 228 -2.64 -16.64 -6.53
C ALA A 228 -1.27 -17.21 -6.92
N GLN A 229 -0.82 -16.90 -8.15
CA GLN A 229 0.49 -17.30 -8.64
C GLN A 229 1.62 -16.79 -7.73
N ARG A 230 2.57 -17.67 -7.37
CA ARG A 230 3.81 -17.24 -6.71
C ARG A 230 4.78 -16.61 -7.69
N CYS A 231 5.26 -15.42 -7.36
CA CYS A 231 6.12 -14.59 -8.20
C CYS A 231 6.85 -13.54 -7.35
N ALA A 232 7.75 -12.74 -7.96
CA ALA A 232 8.28 -11.55 -7.31
C ALA A 232 7.18 -10.49 -7.31
N ARG A 233 6.32 -10.55 -6.31
CA ARG A 233 5.03 -9.87 -6.37
C ARG A 233 5.16 -8.45 -5.85
N GLU A 234 4.92 -7.49 -6.73
CA GLU A 234 4.96 -6.08 -6.38
C GLU A 234 3.81 -5.73 -5.43
N ASN A 235 2.58 -5.99 -5.85
CA ASN A 235 1.39 -5.82 -5.03
C ASN A 235 0.27 -6.81 -5.39
N ASN A 236 -0.88 -6.65 -4.73
CA ASN A 236 -2.14 -7.25 -5.15
C ASN A 236 -3.19 -6.16 -5.17
N VAL A 237 -3.78 -5.88 -6.34
CA VAL A 237 -4.75 -4.77 -6.47
C VAL A 237 -6.15 -5.31 -6.75
N PRO A 238 -7.09 -5.21 -5.80
CA PRO A 238 -8.47 -5.61 -6.02
C PRO A 238 -9.17 -4.63 -6.97
N LEU A 239 -9.93 -5.17 -7.92
CA LEU A 239 -10.79 -4.38 -8.81
C LEU A 239 -12.18 -4.17 -8.19
N ARG A 240 -12.66 -2.92 -8.16
CA ARG A 240 -13.92 -2.59 -7.48
C ARG A 240 -15.17 -3.03 -8.25
N GLY A 241 -15.08 -3.12 -9.57
CA GLY A 241 -16.22 -3.42 -10.45
C GLY A 241 -16.83 -4.82 -10.32
N TYR A 242 -16.12 -5.79 -9.73
CA TYR A 242 -16.62 -7.16 -9.57
C TYR A 242 -17.09 -7.43 -8.14
N THR A 243 -18.42 -7.49 -7.92
CA THR A 243 -18.98 -7.63 -6.57
C THR A 243 -19.13 -9.08 -6.12
N GLU A 244 -19.40 -10.00 -7.03
CA GLU A 244 -19.62 -11.44 -6.75
C GLU A 244 -18.31 -12.24 -6.68
N GLN A 245 -17.21 -11.65 -7.16
CA GLN A 245 -15.89 -12.26 -7.22
C GLN A 245 -14.87 -11.37 -6.52
N ALA A 246 -13.79 -11.96 -6.03
CA ALA A 246 -12.55 -11.25 -5.76
C ALA A 246 -11.70 -11.32 -7.02
N VAL A 247 -11.38 -10.17 -7.59
CA VAL A 247 -10.55 -10.07 -8.77
C VAL A 247 -9.35 -9.21 -8.41
N LEU A 248 -8.16 -9.80 -8.44
CA LEU A 248 -6.91 -9.14 -8.03
C LEU A 248 -5.93 -9.11 -9.19
N CYS A 249 -5.41 -7.93 -9.50
CA CYS A 249 -4.25 -7.76 -10.37
C CYS A 249 -3.00 -8.13 -9.57
N GLY A 250 -2.23 -9.10 -10.07
CA GLY A 250 -0.95 -9.51 -9.51
C GLY A 250 0.18 -9.14 -10.46
N LEU A 251 1.07 -8.29 -9.98
CA LEU A 251 2.13 -7.68 -10.79
C LEU A 251 3.47 -8.35 -10.40
N ASP A 252 4.15 -8.92 -11.40
CA ASP A 252 5.39 -9.70 -11.23
C ASP A 252 6.58 -8.84 -11.67
N ASP A 253 7.34 -8.30 -10.70
CA ASP A 253 8.59 -7.60 -10.96
C ASP A 253 9.68 -8.61 -11.35
N SER A 254 9.53 -9.10 -12.57
CA SER A 254 10.52 -9.91 -13.22
C SER A 254 10.50 -9.63 -14.71
N THR A 255 11.68 -9.65 -15.31
CA THR A 255 11.81 -9.37 -16.74
C THR A 255 11.17 -10.48 -17.59
N ASN A 256 10.41 -10.06 -18.60
CA ASN A 256 9.66 -10.90 -19.53
C ASN A 256 8.67 -11.80 -18.80
N ARG A 257 7.77 -11.19 -18.02
CA ARG A 257 6.69 -11.89 -17.34
C ARG A 257 5.35 -11.32 -17.73
N PRO A 258 4.32 -12.16 -17.84
CA PRO A 258 3.00 -11.69 -18.14
C PRO A 258 2.33 -11.09 -16.91
N PHE A 259 1.39 -10.19 -17.17
CA PHE A 259 0.43 -9.72 -16.18
C PHE A 259 -0.41 -10.89 -15.67
N VAL A 260 -0.57 -11.00 -14.34
CA VAL A 260 -1.36 -12.06 -13.69
C VAL A 260 -2.66 -11.51 -13.13
N LEU A 261 -3.77 -12.22 -13.35
CA LEU A 261 -5.05 -11.95 -12.74
C LEU A 261 -5.45 -13.13 -11.84
N TYR A 262 -5.82 -12.86 -10.59
CA TYR A 262 -6.48 -13.82 -9.72
C TYR A 262 -8.00 -13.60 -9.75
N VAL A 263 -8.78 -14.68 -9.83
CA VAL A 263 -10.24 -14.66 -9.74
C VAL A 263 -10.71 -15.73 -8.76
N GLY A 264 -11.42 -15.33 -7.71
CA GLY A 264 -12.04 -16.22 -6.74
C GLY A 264 -13.52 -15.87 -6.51
N ASP A 265 -14.37 -16.87 -6.41
CA ASP A 265 -15.81 -16.67 -6.21
C ASP A 265 -16.10 -16.37 -4.73
N LYS A 266 -16.95 -15.38 -4.45
CA LYS A 266 -17.41 -15.10 -3.09
C LYS A 266 -18.60 -16.01 -2.75
N ASP A 267 -18.50 -16.76 -1.67
CA ASP A 267 -19.59 -17.60 -1.19
C ASP A 267 -19.71 -17.64 0.34
N ASN A 268 -20.61 -18.45 0.89
CA ASN A 268 -20.83 -18.51 2.34
C ASN A 268 -19.64 -19.09 3.13
N GLN A 269 -18.74 -19.84 2.50
CA GLN A 269 -17.55 -20.44 3.10
C GLN A 269 -16.31 -19.55 2.89
N ASP A 270 -16.30 -18.80 1.80
CA ASP A 270 -15.29 -17.83 1.44
C ASP A 270 -15.92 -16.49 1.01
N PRO A 271 -16.46 -15.70 1.96
CA PRO A 271 -17.18 -14.46 1.65
C PRO A 271 -16.28 -13.38 1.02
N ASP A 272 -14.96 -13.51 1.19
CA ASP A 272 -13.98 -12.61 0.58
C ASP A 272 -13.50 -13.12 -0.78
N GLY A 273 -13.72 -14.39 -1.13
CA GLY A 273 -13.29 -15.00 -2.40
C GLY A 273 -11.76 -15.15 -2.53
N LEU A 274 -11.04 -15.27 -1.41
CA LEU A 274 -9.55 -15.27 -1.38
C LEU A 274 -8.93 -16.62 -1.03
N LYS A 275 -9.73 -17.61 -0.60
CA LYS A 275 -9.27 -18.95 -0.16
C LYS A 275 -9.24 -19.96 -1.30
N SER A 276 -10.10 -19.79 -2.30
CA SER A 276 -10.17 -20.67 -3.45
C SER A 276 -10.46 -19.90 -4.72
N GLY A 277 -9.52 -19.94 -5.66
CA GLY A 277 -9.64 -19.22 -6.92
C GLY A 277 -8.72 -19.79 -8.00
N LYS A 278 -8.49 -19.00 -9.04
CA LYS A 278 -7.63 -19.36 -10.17
C LYS A 278 -6.83 -18.16 -10.62
N SER A 279 -5.62 -18.41 -11.09
CA SER A 279 -4.76 -17.40 -11.70
C SER A 279 -4.74 -17.52 -13.21
N TYR A 280 -4.64 -16.39 -13.89
CA TYR A 280 -4.66 -16.26 -15.34
C TYR A 280 -3.55 -15.33 -15.80
N VAL A 281 -3.01 -15.56 -17.00
CA VAL A 281 -2.06 -14.66 -17.66
C VAL A 281 -2.72 -13.93 -18.82
N LEU A 282 -2.34 -12.66 -18.98
CA LEU A 282 -2.79 -11.79 -20.07
C LEU A 282 -2.11 -12.18 -21.39
N ASN A 283 -2.88 -12.33 -22.46
CA ASN A 283 -2.39 -12.45 -23.84
C ASN A 283 -2.85 -11.26 -24.67
N LEU A 284 -1.96 -10.74 -25.50
CA LEU A 284 -2.22 -9.64 -26.42
C LEU A 284 -2.41 -10.13 -27.84
N GLU A 285 -3.36 -9.51 -28.54
CA GLU A 285 -3.64 -9.73 -29.95
C GLU A 285 -3.63 -8.40 -30.73
N ASP A 286 -3.07 -8.43 -31.94
CA ASP A 286 -3.19 -7.32 -32.90
C ASP A 286 -4.60 -7.23 -33.50
N GLY A 287 -4.86 -6.18 -34.29
CA GLY A 287 -6.16 -5.99 -34.96
C GLY A 287 -6.55 -7.07 -35.98
N SER A 288 -5.65 -8.03 -36.28
CA SER A 288 -5.90 -9.21 -37.11
C SER A 288 -6.04 -10.50 -36.30
N GLY A 289 -5.97 -10.44 -34.96
CA GLY A 289 -6.02 -11.59 -34.07
C GLY A 289 -4.69 -12.36 -33.96
N ASN A 290 -3.57 -11.77 -34.38
CA ASN A 290 -2.27 -12.40 -34.20
C ASN A 290 -1.74 -12.12 -32.79
N PHE A 291 -1.22 -13.16 -32.13
CA PHE A 291 -0.59 -13.05 -30.83
C PHE A 291 0.62 -12.11 -30.85
N ILE A 292 0.72 -11.25 -29.84
CA ILE A 292 1.84 -10.35 -29.59
C ILE A 292 2.65 -10.91 -28.42
N GLN A 293 3.88 -11.36 -28.69
CA GLN A 293 4.72 -11.99 -27.67
C GLN A 293 5.11 -11.04 -26.54
N ASN A 294 5.39 -9.77 -26.84
CA ASN A 294 5.86 -8.81 -25.84
C ASN A 294 5.43 -7.38 -26.16
N THR A 295 5.44 -6.52 -25.14
CA THR A 295 4.97 -5.13 -25.27
C THR A 295 5.87 -4.23 -26.13
N GLY A 296 7.09 -4.66 -26.48
CA GLY A 296 7.96 -3.92 -27.40
C GLY A 296 7.45 -3.83 -28.84
N ALA A 297 6.40 -4.58 -29.19
CA ALA A 297 5.71 -4.47 -30.48
C ALA A 297 4.55 -3.45 -30.47
N LEU A 298 4.23 -2.86 -29.31
CA LEU A 298 3.13 -1.92 -29.18
C LEU A 298 3.54 -0.52 -29.67
N SER A 299 2.56 0.35 -29.83
CA SER A 299 2.76 1.76 -30.15
C SER A 299 1.95 2.61 -29.18
N VAL A 300 2.52 3.74 -28.75
CA VAL A 300 1.84 4.70 -27.88
C VAL A 300 0.50 5.12 -28.49
N GLY A 301 -0.57 5.06 -27.69
CA GLY A 301 -1.96 5.29 -28.10
C GLY A 301 -2.61 4.16 -28.91
N GLY A 302 -1.88 3.06 -29.17
CA GLY A 302 -2.42 1.86 -29.79
C GLY A 302 -3.25 1.05 -28.81
N SER A 303 -4.37 0.50 -29.29
CA SER A 303 -5.25 -0.37 -28.50
C SER A 303 -5.19 -1.81 -29.02
N TYR A 304 -5.06 -2.76 -28.08
CA TYR A 304 -4.82 -4.17 -28.35
C TYR A 304 -5.82 -5.02 -27.59
N THR A 305 -6.28 -6.11 -28.22
CA THR A 305 -7.25 -7.01 -27.57
C THR A 305 -6.52 -7.86 -26.55
N VAL A 306 -7.13 -8.02 -25.38
CA VAL A 306 -6.65 -8.89 -24.31
C VAL A 306 -7.56 -10.11 -24.18
N SER A 307 -6.93 -11.29 -24.05
CA SER A 307 -7.57 -12.54 -23.63
C SER A 307 -6.78 -13.19 -22.49
N TRP A 308 -7.40 -14.13 -21.78
CA TRP A 308 -6.84 -14.72 -20.55
C TRP A 308 -6.58 -16.21 -20.70
N THR A 309 -5.38 -16.67 -20.31
CA THR A 309 -5.03 -18.10 -20.23
C THR A 309 -4.92 -18.52 -18.77
N GLU A 310 -5.69 -19.53 -18.34
CA GLU A 310 -5.58 -20.09 -16.99
C GLU A 310 -4.18 -20.69 -16.76
N ILE A 311 -3.56 -20.34 -15.63
CA ILE A 311 -2.32 -20.97 -15.18
C ILE A 311 -2.66 -22.35 -14.60
N PRO A 312 -2.07 -23.45 -15.14
CA PRO A 312 -2.32 -24.78 -14.60
C PRO A 312 -1.91 -24.89 -13.12
N ALA A 313 -2.71 -25.60 -12.34
CA ALA A 313 -2.55 -25.69 -10.89
C ALA A 313 -1.18 -26.23 -10.44
N GLU A 314 -0.49 -27.04 -11.25
CA GLU A 314 0.85 -27.53 -10.94
C GLU A 314 1.95 -26.45 -10.94
N TYR A 315 1.68 -25.26 -11.49
CA TYR A 315 2.63 -24.15 -11.57
C TYR A 315 2.43 -23.07 -10.51
N LYS A 316 1.26 -23.04 -9.85
CA LYS A 316 0.89 -21.96 -8.91
C LYS A 316 1.88 -21.77 -7.76
N ASP A 317 2.35 -22.88 -7.18
CA ASP A 317 3.30 -22.90 -6.05
C ASP A 317 4.77 -23.07 -6.48
N ASN A 318 5.04 -23.06 -7.79
CA ASN A 318 6.36 -23.33 -8.35
C ASN A 318 6.75 -22.25 -9.36
N GLN A 319 7.34 -21.14 -8.88
CA GLN A 319 7.76 -20.03 -9.73
C GLN A 319 8.65 -20.48 -10.89
N ALA A 320 9.64 -21.34 -10.65
CA ALA A 320 10.52 -21.82 -11.71
C ALA A 320 9.75 -22.59 -12.79
N GLY A 321 8.77 -23.40 -12.38
CA GLY A 321 7.86 -24.09 -13.30
C GLY A 321 6.96 -23.12 -14.06
N TYR A 322 6.37 -22.14 -13.38
CA TYR A 322 5.55 -21.07 -13.97
C TYR A 322 6.34 -20.27 -15.02
N TYR A 323 7.57 -19.86 -14.72
CA TYR A 323 8.43 -19.13 -15.65
C TYR A 323 8.79 -19.97 -16.86
N ALA A 324 9.11 -21.25 -16.67
CA ALA A 324 9.35 -22.16 -17.78
C ALA A 324 8.08 -22.40 -18.62
N TRP A 325 6.91 -22.45 -17.98
CA TRP A 325 5.63 -22.66 -18.65
C TRP A 325 5.22 -21.46 -19.51
N SER A 326 5.28 -20.25 -18.95
CA SER A 326 4.94 -19.00 -19.65
C SER A 326 5.86 -18.74 -20.84
N ALA A 327 7.16 -19.02 -20.71
CA ALA A 327 8.12 -18.84 -21.80
C ALA A 327 8.05 -19.90 -22.93
N ALA A 328 7.30 -20.99 -22.76
CA ALA A 328 7.43 -22.17 -23.62
C ALA A 328 6.53 -22.19 -24.88
N ALA A 329 5.53 -21.31 -25.00
CA ALA A 329 4.70 -21.23 -26.20
C ALA A 329 3.95 -19.90 -26.31
N ASP A 330 3.64 -19.53 -27.56
CA ASP A 330 2.63 -18.52 -27.87
C ASP A 330 1.33 -18.81 -27.10
N TRP A 331 0.62 -17.78 -26.63
CA TRP A 331 -0.63 -17.84 -25.85
C TRP A 331 -0.51 -18.31 -24.39
N ARG A 332 0.69 -18.32 -23.83
CA ARG A 332 0.94 -18.57 -22.38
C ARG A 332 1.31 -17.31 -21.62
N GLY A 333 0.92 -16.16 -22.14
CA GLY A 333 1.22 -14.83 -21.60
C GLY A 333 2.03 -13.98 -22.57
N SER A 334 1.62 -12.73 -22.74
CA SER A 334 2.44 -11.69 -23.38
C SER A 334 3.38 -11.07 -22.36
N ASP A 335 4.64 -10.93 -22.73
CA ASP A 335 5.71 -10.48 -21.85
C ASP A 335 5.71 -8.96 -21.65
N PHE A 336 5.89 -8.56 -20.40
CA PHE A 336 6.22 -7.21 -19.95
C PHE A 336 7.60 -7.22 -19.31
N VAL A 337 8.25 -6.05 -19.23
CA VAL A 337 9.53 -5.90 -18.53
C VAL A 337 9.26 -5.34 -17.15
N ARG A 338 9.34 -6.18 -16.10
CA ARG A 338 9.27 -5.73 -14.70
C ARG A 338 7.98 -4.96 -14.41
N LEU A 339 6.87 -5.70 -14.29
CA LEU A 339 5.59 -5.11 -13.94
C LEU A 339 5.67 -4.62 -12.50
N GLU A 340 5.53 -3.31 -12.31
CA GLU A 340 5.50 -2.69 -10.98
C GLU A 340 4.05 -2.38 -10.60
N ASP A 341 3.82 -1.26 -9.92
CA ASP A 341 2.56 -0.91 -9.31
C ASP A 341 1.44 -0.62 -10.32
N GLY A 342 0.21 -0.62 -9.82
CA GLY A 342 -0.98 -0.33 -10.57
C GLY A 342 -2.15 0.14 -9.71
N GLN A 343 -3.02 0.96 -10.28
CA GLN A 343 -4.21 1.47 -9.63
C GLN A 343 -5.38 1.52 -10.60
N GLU A 344 -6.56 1.15 -10.11
CA GLU A 344 -7.82 1.44 -10.80
C GLU A 344 -8.11 2.95 -10.73
N ASP A 345 -8.60 3.53 -11.82
CA ASP A 345 -9.03 4.92 -11.88
C ASP A 345 -10.14 5.16 -10.84
N PRO A 346 -9.95 6.07 -9.86
CA PRO A 346 -10.95 6.32 -8.82
C PRO A 346 -12.30 6.75 -9.39
N ASN A 347 -12.32 7.35 -10.60
CA ASN A 347 -13.51 7.85 -11.29
C ASN A 347 -14.11 6.89 -12.32
N LYS A 348 -13.40 5.80 -12.66
CA LYS A 348 -13.88 4.82 -13.64
C LYS A 348 -13.44 3.41 -13.25
N ASP A 349 -14.35 2.70 -12.59
CA ASP A 349 -14.17 1.28 -12.29
C ASP A 349 -13.77 0.51 -13.56
N LEU A 350 -12.89 -0.48 -13.38
CA LEU A 350 -12.36 -1.38 -14.42
C LEU A 350 -11.44 -0.74 -15.47
N ASP A 351 -11.12 0.56 -15.34
CA ASP A 351 -9.96 1.16 -15.98
C ASP A 351 -8.76 1.06 -15.04
N PHE A 352 -7.86 0.13 -15.31
CA PHE A 352 -6.68 -0.14 -14.49
C PHE A 352 -5.42 0.41 -15.15
N TYR A 353 -4.71 1.30 -14.48
CA TYR A 353 -3.41 1.79 -14.93
C TYR A 353 -2.32 1.05 -14.19
N PHE A 354 -1.23 0.75 -14.87
CA PHE A 354 -0.06 0.12 -14.27
C PHE A 354 1.18 0.49 -15.05
N VAL A 355 2.34 0.32 -14.43
CA VAL A 355 3.61 0.65 -15.04
C VAL A 355 4.53 -0.55 -15.16
N THR A 356 5.47 -0.42 -16.08
CA THR A 356 6.69 -1.21 -16.10
C THR A 356 7.85 -0.31 -15.75
N THR A 357 8.77 -0.74 -14.88
CA THR A 357 9.98 0.05 -14.56
C THR A 357 11.06 -0.07 -15.63
N GLY A 358 10.92 -1.03 -16.54
CA GLY A 358 11.87 -1.24 -17.63
C GLY A 358 13.22 -1.76 -17.13
N SER A 359 14.12 -2.05 -18.08
CA SER A 359 15.47 -2.54 -17.77
C SER A 359 16.44 -2.39 -18.93
N ASN A 360 17.68 -2.03 -18.63
CA ASN A 360 18.75 -1.94 -19.63
C ASN A 360 18.90 -3.25 -20.43
N GLY A 361 18.97 -3.14 -21.76
CA GLY A 361 19.16 -4.28 -22.66
C GLY A 361 17.87 -5.04 -23.00
N THR A 362 16.71 -4.54 -22.58
CA THR A 362 15.40 -5.05 -22.99
C THR A 362 14.76 -4.15 -24.06
N TYR A 363 13.56 -4.51 -24.53
CA TYR A 363 12.78 -3.67 -25.45
C TYR A 363 12.10 -2.49 -24.76
N ASP A 364 12.04 -2.49 -23.43
CA ASP A 364 11.52 -1.39 -22.62
C ASP A 364 12.62 -0.94 -21.64
N VAL A 365 13.44 0.00 -22.08
CA VAL A 365 14.63 0.46 -21.33
C VAL A 365 14.26 1.43 -20.22
N TYR A 366 13.24 2.25 -20.45
CA TYR A 366 12.90 3.39 -19.61
C TYR A 366 11.66 3.17 -18.77
N GLY A 367 10.93 2.09 -19.02
CA GLY A 367 9.62 1.84 -18.45
C GLY A 367 8.50 2.51 -19.23
N SER A 368 7.28 2.07 -18.95
CA SER A 368 6.09 2.46 -19.70
C SER A 368 4.87 2.55 -18.79
N LEU A 369 3.91 3.39 -19.17
CA LEU A 369 2.58 3.48 -18.56
C LEU A 369 1.56 2.80 -19.46
N PHE A 370 0.79 1.88 -18.88
CA PHE A 370 -0.28 1.15 -19.55
C PHE A 370 -1.63 1.45 -18.93
N LYS A 371 -2.68 1.24 -19.74
CA LYS A 371 -4.07 1.20 -19.31
C LYS A 371 -4.69 -0.11 -19.77
N LEU A 372 -5.29 -0.86 -18.85
CA LEU A 372 -6.07 -2.07 -19.09
C LEU A 372 -7.53 -1.79 -18.77
N GLU A 373 -8.38 -1.80 -19.78
CA GLU A 373 -9.83 -1.67 -19.67
C GLU A 373 -10.44 -3.07 -19.60
N PHE A 374 -10.85 -3.49 -18.40
CA PHE A 374 -11.44 -4.80 -18.16
C PHE A 374 -12.88 -4.90 -18.70
N ASN A 375 -13.34 -6.14 -18.91
CA ASN A 375 -14.71 -6.39 -19.34
C ASN A 375 -15.69 -6.27 -18.16
N GLU A 376 -16.65 -5.35 -18.25
CA GLU A 376 -17.61 -5.09 -17.17
C GLU A 376 -18.45 -6.29 -16.73
N ALA A 377 -18.74 -7.23 -17.64
CA ALA A 377 -19.65 -8.34 -17.38
C ALA A 377 -18.96 -9.61 -16.88
N ASP A 378 -17.69 -9.80 -17.22
CA ASP A 378 -16.93 -11.02 -16.94
C ASP A 378 -15.45 -10.68 -16.77
N PRO A 379 -14.82 -10.93 -15.60
CA PRO A 379 -13.39 -10.66 -15.41
C PRO A 379 -12.48 -11.42 -16.38
N LEU A 380 -12.96 -12.49 -17.01
CA LEU A 380 -12.23 -13.28 -18.01
C LEU A 380 -12.69 -12.99 -19.45
N GLY A 381 -13.60 -12.03 -19.63
CA GLY A 381 -13.99 -11.54 -20.94
C GLY A 381 -12.88 -10.75 -21.62
N ASN A 382 -13.02 -10.51 -22.93
CA ASN A 382 -12.04 -9.73 -23.68
C ASN A 382 -11.92 -8.31 -23.10
N ALA A 383 -10.68 -7.91 -22.81
CA ALA A 383 -10.31 -6.60 -22.31
C ALA A 383 -9.52 -5.82 -23.39
N THR A 384 -9.17 -4.57 -23.11
CA THR A 384 -8.35 -3.74 -24.02
C THR A 384 -7.13 -3.21 -23.30
N LEU A 385 -5.93 -3.45 -23.84
CA LEU A 385 -4.70 -2.82 -23.37
C LEU A 385 -4.34 -1.63 -24.28
N THR A 386 -3.99 -0.51 -23.68
CA THR A 386 -3.41 0.66 -24.34
C THR A 386 -2.05 0.98 -23.74
N LEU A 387 -1.03 1.16 -24.58
CA LEU A 387 0.24 1.77 -24.17
C LEU A 387 0.03 3.29 -24.13
N VAL A 388 0.00 3.88 -22.94
CA VAL A 388 -0.35 5.29 -22.72
C VAL A 388 0.85 6.20 -22.94
N ALA A 389 2.00 5.84 -22.35
CA ALA A 389 3.23 6.61 -22.46
C ALA A 389 4.46 5.72 -22.31
N GLU A 390 5.57 6.13 -22.92
CA GLU A 390 6.88 5.53 -22.73
C GLU A 390 7.80 6.53 -22.02
N GLY A 391 8.64 6.02 -21.13
CA GLY A 391 9.69 6.79 -20.48
C GLY A 391 10.81 7.15 -21.45
N GLY A 392 11.72 8.03 -21.02
CA GLY A 392 12.87 8.40 -21.83
C GLY A 392 13.45 9.79 -21.53
N PRO A 393 14.39 10.26 -22.36
CA PRO A 393 15.03 11.56 -22.17
C PRO A 393 14.02 12.70 -22.01
N GLY A 394 14.09 13.42 -20.89
CA GLY A 394 13.17 14.52 -20.54
C GLY A 394 11.79 14.09 -20.02
N SER A 395 11.61 12.80 -19.76
CA SER A 395 10.39 12.17 -19.24
C SER A 395 10.70 11.40 -17.94
N PHE A 396 9.71 10.69 -17.42
CA PHE A 396 9.92 9.70 -16.37
C PHE A 396 10.89 8.60 -16.83
N LEU A 397 11.60 8.03 -15.87
CA LEU A 397 12.53 6.92 -16.05
C LEU A 397 12.29 5.92 -14.92
N SER A 398 12.07 4.66 -15.29
CA SER A 398 11.84 3.58 -14.34
C SER A 398 10.70 3.88 -13.36
N PRO A 399 9.49 4.15 -13.89
CA PRO A 399 8.33 4.36 -13.04
C PRO A 399 8.00 3.06 -12.29
N ASP A 400 7.65 3.21 -11.03
CA ASP A 400 7.36 2.13 -10.11
C ASP A 400 6.03 2.40 -9.41
N ASN A 401 6.04 2.90 -8.18
CA ASN A 401 4.80 3.07 -7.43
C ASN A 401 3.93 4.19 -8.02
N ILE A 402 2.62 3.97 -8.10
CA ILE A 402 1.69 4.92 -8.71
C ILE A 402 0.46 5.19 -7.86
N THR A 403 -0.11 6.40 -8.01
CA THR A 403 -1.48 6.68 -7.59
C THR A 403 -2.21 7.55 -8.59
N ILE A 404 -3.53 7.52 -8.57
CA ILE A 404 -4.38 8.39 -9.39
C ILE A 404 -5.26 9.21 -8.45
N ASP A 405 -5.28 10.52 -8.65
CA ASP A 405 -6.16 11.43 -7.91
C ASP A 405 -7.57 11.53 -8.50
N GLU A 406 -8.49 12.08 -7.72
CA GLU A 406 -9.87 12.33 -8.16
C GLU A 406 -9.98 13.33 -9.34
N ASP A 407 -8.95 14.13 -9.61
CA ASP A 407 -8.88 15.07 -10.75
C ASP A 407 -8.38 14.40 -12.06
N GLY A 408 -8.06 13.10 -12.01
CA GLY A 408 -7.61 12.32 -13.17
C GLY A 408 -6.18 12.63 -13.57
N TYR A 409 -5.30 12.89 -12.61
CA TYR A 409 -3.86 12.84 -12.77
C TYR A 409 -3.29 11.57 -12.13
N LEU A 410 -2.36 10.95 -12.83
CA LEU A 410 -1.51 9.88 -12.32
C LEU A 410 -0.22 10.47 -11.77
N TYR A 411 0.20 10.00 -10.61
CA TYR A 411 1.48 10.31 -10.00
C TYR A 411 2.31 9.03 -10.00
N ALA A 412 3.49 9.08 -10.63
CA ALA A 412 4.42 7.96 -10.68
C ALA A 412 5.71 8.31 -9.96
N GLN A 413 6.16 7.44 -9.07
CA GLN A 413 7.45 7.50 -8.43
C GLN A 413 8.47 6.76 -9.30
N GLU A 414 9.69 7.28 -9.37
CA GLU A 414 10.77 6.58 -10.06
C GLU A 414 11.57 5.73 -9.08
N ASP A 415 11.65 4.43 -9.36
CA ASP A 415 12.67 3.55 -8.80
C ASP A 415 13.91 3.59 -9.69
N ILE A 416 14.96 4.19 -9.14
CA ILE A 416 16.25 4.31 -9.84
C ILE A 416 17.28 3.28 -9.34
N ASN A 417 16.84 2.36 -8.48
CA ASN A 417 17.56 1.19 -8.04
C ASN A 417 17.48 0.08 -9.11
N GLY A 418 18.31 -0.95 -9.01
CA GLY A 418 18.00 -2.23 -9.66
C GLY A 418 17.79 -2.31 -11.19
N GLY A 419 18.42 -1.50 -12.05
CA GLY A 419 18.36 -1.69 -13.52
C GLY A 419 17.95 -0.49 -14.34
N ALA A 420 17.64 0.61 -13.65
CA ALA A 420 17.34 1.91 -14.23
C ALA A 420 18.40 2.40 -15.25
N PRO A 421 18.01 3.27 -16.20
CA PRO A 421 18.90 3.84 -17.20
C PRO A 421 19.76 4.95 -16.60
N ILE A 422 20.68 4.59 -15.69
CA ILE A 422 21.46 5.55 -14.89
C ILE A 422 22.20 6.59 -15.74
N ASN A 423 22.70 6.21 -16.93
CA ASN A 423 23.35 7.16 -17.83
C ASN A 423 22.44 8.33 -18.23
N GLN A 424 21.12 8.10 -18.28
CA GLN A 424 20.14 9.14 -18.56
C GLN A 424 19.94 10.06 -17.37
N LEU A 425 19.84 9.53 -16.15
CA LEU A 425 19.81 10.35 -14.91
C LEU A 425 21.07 11.22 -14.80
N ILE A 426 22.23 10.66 -15.16
CA ILE A 426 23.49 11.41 -15.23
C ILE A 426 23.40 12.55 -16.24
N ALA A 427 22.93 12.25 -17.46
CA ALA A 427 22.83 13.24 -18.53
C ALA A 427 21.87 14.38 -18.19
N GLU A 428 20.83 14.09 -17.42
CA GLU A 428 19.82 15.06 -16.97
C GLU A 428 20.14 15.75 -15.65
N ASN A 429 21.20 15.32 -14.96
CA ASN A 429 21.59 15.84 -13.65
C ASN A 429 20.43 15.83 -12.64
N ARG A 430 19.82 14.66 -12.45
CA ARG A 430 18.66 14.49 -11.56
C ARG A 430 18.68 13.21 -10.74
N ASN A 431 17.97 13.25 -9.62
CA ASN A 431 17.64 12.10 -8.78
C ASN A 431 16.29 11.48 -9.18
N GLY A 432 15.94 10.37 -8.53
CA GLY A 432 14.59 9.80 -8.57
C GLY A 432 13.57 10.85 -8.12
N SER A 433 12.41 10.81 -8.76
CA SER A 433 11.42 11.89 -8.68
C SER A 433 10.00 11.36 -8.75
N ILE A 434 9.06 12.20 -8.35
CA ILE A 434 7.62 11.99 -8.55
C ILE A 434 7.19 12.80 -9.76
N TRP A 435 6.53 12.14 -10.70
CA TRP A 435 5.98 12.72 -11.92
C TRP A 435 4.47 12.75 -11.86
N ARG A 436 3.87 13.91 -12.14
CA ARG A 436 2.44 14.08 -12.38
C ARG A 436 2.17 13.98 -13.87
N MET A 437 1.19 13.19 -14.27
CA MET A 437 0.83 12.94 -15.66
C MET A 437 -0.68 12.95 -15.87
N LYS A 438 -1.15 13.39 -17.03
CA LYS A 438 -2.52 13.12 -17.44
C LYS A 438 -2.68 11.65 -17.79
N LEU A 439 -3.86 11.08 -17.51
CA LEU A 439 -4.16 9.66 -17.79
C LEU A 439 -4.07 9.28 -19.28
N ASP A 440 -4.11 10.25 -20.20
CA ASP A 440 -3.89 10.03 -21.63
C ASP A 440 -2.43 10.25 -22.07
N GLY A 441 -1.52 10.52 -21.13
CA GLY A 441 -0.10 10.78 -21.38
C GLY A 441 0.21 12.14 -22.02
N SER A 442 -0.79 13.00 -22.24
CA SER A 442 -0.63 14.26 -22.99
C SER A 442 0.14 15.35 -22.24
N GLU A 443 0.22 15.25 -20.91
CA GLU A 443 0.95 16.16 -20.04
C GLU A 443 1.76 15.34 -19.03
N GLN A 444 3.03 15.72 -18.85
CA GLN A 444 3.93 15.11 -17.87
C GLN A 444 4.79 16.19 -17.24
N GLN A 445 4.85 16.19 -15.91
CA GLN A 445 5.61 17.17 -15.14
C GLN A 445 6.26 16.49 -13.93
N ARG A 446 7.56 16.68 -13.79
CA ARG A 446 8.29 16.32 -12.57
C ARG A 446 7.98 17.32 -11.46
N ILE A 447 7.48 16.86 -10.32
CA ILE A 447 6.94 17.73 -9.26
C ILE A 447 7.73 17.69 -7.95
N ILE A 448 8.30 16.54 -7.60
CA ILE A 448 9.04 16.31 -6.34
C ILE A 448 10.29 15.50 -6.69
N THR A 449 11.40 15.76 -6.01
CA THR A 449 12.64 14.99 -6.15
C THR A 449 13.20 14.62 -4.78
N GLN A 450 13.94 13.52 -4.72
CA GLN A 450 14.64 13.12 -3.50
C GLN A 450 15.68 14.15 -3.08
N ASP A 451 15.80 14.38 -1.78
CA ASP A 451 16.78 15.26 -1.18
C ASP A 451 17.65 14.50 -0.17
N GLN A 452 18.88 14.22 -0.58
CA GLN A 452 19.90 13.57 0.25
C GLN A 452 20.81 14.58 0.95
N THR A 453 20.70 15.87 0.65
CA THR A 453 21.61 16.92 1.15
C THR A 453 21.69 17.06 2.67
N PRO A 454 20.65 16.74 3.48
CA PRO A 454 20.73 16.89 4.92
C PRO A 454 21.58 15.85 5.65
N TYR A 455 22.03 14.77 4.99
CA TYR A 455 22.78 13.69 5.62
C TYR A 455 24.27 13.79 5.28
N ASP A 456 25.11 13.98 6.31
CA ASP A 456 26.55 14.19 6.19
C ASP A 456 27.23 12.95 5.58
N GLY A 457 28.09 13.15 4.58
CA GLY A 457 28.74 12.05 3.85
C GLY A 457 27.95 11.55 2.63
N VAL A 458 26.74 12.04 2.41
CA VAL A 458 25.98 11.90 1.15
C VAL A 458 26.17 13.20 0.36
N ASN A 459 26.70 13.08 -0.85
CA ASN A 459 27.39 14.19 -1.54
C ASN A 459 26.44 15.34 -1.90
N THR A 460 26.71 16.52 -1.35
CA THR A 460 25.97 17.77 -1.54
C THR A 460 26.00 18.29 -2.99
N ALA A 461 24.88 18.83 -3.44
CA ALA A 461 24.74 19.82 -4.52
C ALA A 461 25.20 19.39 -5.93
N GLY A 462 24.27 18.79 -6.69
CA GLY A 462 24.35 18.76 -8.16
C GLY A 462 25.51 17.94 -8.74
N ALA A 463 26.10 17.04 -7.94
CA ALA A 463 27.12 16.12 -8.38
C ALA A 463 26.60 14.69 -8.20
N LEU A 464 26.14 14.09 -9.30
CA LEU A 464 25.98 12.66 -9.47
C LEU A 464 27.32 11.96 -9.15
N VAL A 465 27.55 11.57 -7.91
CA VAL A 465 28.78 10.86 -7.53
C VAL A 465 28.42 9.74 -6.58
N GLY A 466 28.36 8.52 -7.13
CA GLY A 466 28.22 7.29 -6.34
C GLY A 466 27.13 6.37 -6.87
N ILE A 467 27.17 6.02 -8.16
CA ILE A 467 26.30 4.96 -8.69
C ILE A 467 26.88 3.63 -8.20
N GLY A 468 26.51 3.28 -6.97
CA GLY A 468 26.89 2.10 -6.24
C GLY A 468 26.33 2.19 -4.83
N ALA A 469 25.44 1.27 -4.48
CA ALA A 469 24.84 1.02 -3.16
C ALA A 469 24.07 2.15 -2.42
N ASP A 470 24.19 3.43 -2.84
CA ASP A 470 23.65 4.59 -2.10
C ASP A 470 22.50 5.32 -2.83
N ILE A 471 21.78 4.62 -3.72
CA ILE A 471 20.63 5.19 -4.43
C ILE A 471 19.43 5.19 -3.48
N TRP A 472 18.71 6.32 -3.39
CA TRP A 472 17.42 6.40 -2.69
C TRP A 472 16.30 6.29 -3.73
N GLU A 473 15.13 5.87 -3.27
CA GLU A 473 13.90 5.80 -4.05
C GLU A 473 12.77 6.52 -3.30
N THR A 474 11.89 7.19 -4.03
CA THR A 474 10.58 7.53 -3.49
C THR A 474 9.72 6.30 -3.75
N SER A 475 8.97 5.88 -2.75
CA SER A 475 8.21 4.63 -2.81
C SER A 475 6.87 4.81 -2.09
N GLY A 476 5.92 3.91 -2.29
CA GLY A 476 4.53 3.93 -1.84
C GLY A 476 3.88 5.31 -1.91
N ILE A 477 2.96 5.55 -2.85
CA ILE A 477 2.27 6.84 -2.99
C ILE A 477 0.76 6.64 -3.01
N ILE A 478 0.03 7.51 -2.31
CA ILE A 478 -1.44 7.53 -2.29
C ILE A 478 -1.97 8.96 -2.18
N GLU A 479 -3.16 9.19 -2.73
CA GLU A 479 -3.98 10.35 -2.39
C GLU A 479 -4.60 10.19 -0.98
N VAL A 480 -4.62 11.27 -0.19
CA VAL A 480 -5.14 11.24 1.20
C VAL A 480 -6.18 12.30 1.55
N ASP A 481 -6.52 13.18 0.60
CA ASP A 481 -7.61 14.16 0.76
C ASP A 481 -8.16 14.55 -0.60
N THR A 482 -9.48 14.50 -0.74
CA THR A 482 -10.22 14.54 -2.00
C THR A 482 -10.94 15.89 -2.22
N GLY A 483 -10.44 16.94 -1.57
CA GLY A 483 -10.96 18.29 -1.75
C GLY A 483 -10.61 18.85 -3.13
N ALA A 484 -11.53 19.64 -3.71
CA ALA A 484 -11.30 20.29 -5.00
C ALA A 484 -9.99 21.11 -5.04
N GLY A 485 -9.07 20.76 -5.95
CA GLY A 485 -7.73 21.34 -6.07
C GLY A 485 -6.68 20.25 -6.29
N SER A 486 -5.40 20.63 -6.38
CA SER A 486 -4.32 19.63 -6.52
C SER A 486 -4.33 18.61 -5.38
N ALA A 487 -4.05 17.35 -5.70
CA ALA A 487 -4.11 16.25 -4.74
C ALA A 487 -3.14 16.45 -3.57
N LYS A 488 -3.56 16.08 -2.35
CA LYS A 488 -2.62 15.86 -1.24
C LYS A 488 -2.07 14.45 -1.35
N LEU A 489 -0.75 14.34 -1.46
CA LEU A 489 -0.07 13.07 -1.66
C LEU A 489 0.62 12.68 -0.36
N LEU A 490 0.35 11.47 0.12
CA LEU A 490 1.18 10.83 1.12
C LEU A 490 2.08 9.85 0.38
N PHE A 491 3.38 9.94 0.63
CA PHE A 491 4.33 9.01 0.06
C PHE A 491 5.45 8.67 1.03
N SER A 492 6.29 7.71 0.67
CA SER A 492 7.47 7.34 1.43
C SER A 492 8.77 7.55 0.65
N VAL A 493 9.88 7.56 1.38
CA VAL A 493 11.24 7.53 0.85
C VAL A 493 11.95 6.35 1.47
N GLN A 494 12.59 5.53 0.64
CA GLN A 494 13.55 4.53 1.08
C GLN A 494 14.96 5.11 0.99
N ALA A 495 15.59 5.29 2.15
CA ALA A 495 16.92 5.88 2.26
C ALA A 495 17.98 4.80 2.51
N HIS A 496 18.26 3.98 1.49
CA HIS A 496 19.09 2.77 1.60
C HIS A 496 20.50 3.01 2.16
N SER A 497 21.07 4.21 2.00
CA SER A 497 22.41 4.54 2.50
C SER A 497 22.44 4.91 3.98
N VAL A 498 21.29 5.25 4.60
CA VAL A 498 21.22 5.63 6.02
C VAL A 498 21.21 4.37 6.88
N ASN A 499 22.39 3.98 7.37
CA ASN A 499 22.57 2.75 8.14
C ASN A 499 23.17 2.97 9.53
N ASP A 500 23.56 4.21 9.86
CA ASP A 500 24.12 4.52 11.18
C ASP A 500 22.99 4.48 12.22
N PRO A 501 23.10 3.66 13.27
CA PRO A 501 22.13 3.68 14.36
C PRO A 501 21.96 5.08 14.97
N ALA A 502 22.98 5.94 14.99
CA ALA A 502 22.87 7.30 15.49
C ALA A 502 21.83 8.13 14.71
N ASP A 503 21.70 7.89 13.40
CA ASP A 503 20.69 8.52 12.55
C ASP A 503 19.29 7.90 12.73
N MET A 504 19.21 6.75 13.38
CA MET A 504 17.98 5.99 13.67
C MET A 504 17.72 5.89 15.18
N ASN A 505 18.06 6.94 15.93
CA ASN A 505 17.83 7.05 17.36
C ASN A 505 18.46 5.90 18.20
N ASP A 506 19.63 5.41 17.81
CA ASP A 506 20.39 4.30 18.44
C ASP A 506 19.65 2.94 18.49
N GLY A 507 18.62 2.74 17.66
CA GLY A 507 17.93 1.44 17.56
C GLY A 507 18.54 0.53 16.50
N ASN A 508 18.34 -0.79 16.63
CA ASN A 508 18.64 -1.72 15.54
C ASN A 508 17.49 -1.73 14.53
N TYR A 509 17.43 -0.69 13.70
CA TYR A 509 16.50 -0.53 12.59
C TYR A 509 17.21 -0.75 11.25
N TYR A 510 16.46 -0.97 10.18
CA TYR A 510 17.02 -1.41 8.91
C TYR A 510 16.90 -0.33 7.83
N GLN A 511 18.03 0.26 7.48
CA GLN A 511 18.11 1.36 6.51
C GLN A 511 17.21 2.56 6.87
N GLY A 512 17.43 3.71 6.26
CA GLY A 512 16.62 4.89 6.56
C GLY A 512 15.32 4.91 5.76
N GLY A 513 14.55 5.95 6.02
CA GLY A 513 13.40 6.31 5.21
C GLY A 513 12.49 7.27 5.95
N GLN A 514 11.47 7.75 5.26
CA GLN A 514 10.58 8.77 5.79
C GLN A 514 9.18 8.65 5.18
N LEU A 515 8.14 8.84 6.00
CA LEU A 515 6.80 9.16 5.52
C LEU A 515 6.69 10.67 5.32
N VAL A 516 6.22 11.06 4.14
CA VAL A 516 6.21 12.45 3.68
C VAL A 516 4.83 12.82 3.15
N LEU A 517 4.32 13.96 3.59
CA LEU A 517 3.12 14.56 3.04
C LEU A 517 3.51 15.70 2.09
N ALA A 518 3.05 15.64 0.85
CA ALA A 518 3.05 16.78 -0.07
C ALA A 518 1.65 17.39 -0.14
N THR A 519 1.56 18.68 0.19
CA THR A 519 0.30 19.43 0.13
C THR A 519 0.41 20.55 -0.90
N PRO A 520 -0.67 20.88 -1.64
CA PRO A 520 -0.66 22.02 -2.53
C PRO A 520 -0.26 23.31 -1.79
N SER A 521 0.67 24.06 -2.35
CA SER A 521 1.05 25.38 -1.87
C SER A 521 -0.13 26.36 -2.04
N ASN A 522 -0.36 27.22 -1.05
CA ASN A 522 -1.45 28.22 -1.08
C ASN A 522 -1.11 29.48 -1.88
#